data_AF-F7KJB4-F1
#
_entry.id   AF-F7KJB4-F1
#
_cell.length_a   1.000
_cell.length_b   1.000
_cell.length_c   1.000
_cell.angle_alpha   90.00
_cell.angle_beta   90.00
_cell.angle_gamma   90.00
#
_symmetry.space_group_name_H-M   'P 1'
#
loop_
_entity.id
_entity.type
_entity.pdbx_description
1 polymer ?
#
loop_
_entity_poly.entity_id
_entity_poly.type
_entity_poly.pdbx_seq_one_letter_code
_entity_poly.pdbx_strand_id
1 'polypeptide(L)' 'MREEQAQMTFEVCIEECRNYTWQGKLTAEEKVLEFKSETELLLAMDTLMYGEGEVPS' A
#
# COMPACT_ATOMS: atom_id res chain seq x y z
N MET A 1 24.74 7.13 -13.41
CA MET A 1 24.11 7.81 -12.27
C MET A 1 23.33 6.73 -11.53
N ARG A 2 23.49 6.60 -10.22
CA ARG A 2 22.81 5.56 -9.46
C ARG A 2 21.47 6.18 -9.06
N GLU A 3 20.37 5.74 -9.66
CA GLU A 3 19.04 6.13 -9.21
C GLU A 3 18.90 5.62 -7.77
N GLU A 4 18.89 6.54 -6.80
CA GLU A 4 18.48 6.23 -5.44
C GLU A 4 17.01 5.82 -5.54
N GLN A 5 16.74 4.50 -5.51
CA GLN A 5 15.38 4.01 -5.36
C GLN A 5 14.85 4.60 -4.05
N ALA A 6 13.82 5.44 -4.15
CA ALA A 6 13.15 5.98 -2.99
C ALA A 6 12.62 4.80 -2.16
N GLN A 7 13.22 4.58 -0.99
CA GLN A 7 12.80 3.52 -0.09
C GLN A 7 11.62 4.03 0.74
N MET A 8 10.43 3.49 0.49
CA MET A 8 9.25 3.77 1.28
C MET A 8 9.01 2.66 2.31
N THR A 9 8.65 3.05 3.53
CA THR A 9 8.26 2.10 4.59
C THR A 9 6.77 2.23 4.86
N PHE A 10 6.12 1.09 5.03
CA PHE A 10 4.69 1.02 5.30
C PHE A 10 4.44 0.26 6.59
N GLU A 11 3.40 0.68 7.31
CA GLU A 11 2.83 -0.12 8.38
C GLU A 11 1.55 -0.81 7.86
N VAL A 12 1.48 -2.13 8.04
CA VAL A 12 0.32 -2.94 7.66
C VAL A 12 -0.34 -3.48 8.93
N CYS A 13 -1.58 -3.07 9.15
CA CYS A 13 -2.41 -3.60 10.23
C CYS A 13 -3.46 -4.55 9.65
N ILE A 14 -3.34 -5.84 9.93
CA ILE A 14 -4.34 -6.85 9.52
C ILE A 14 -5.46 -6.87 10.56
N GLU A 15 -6.69 -6.64 10.12
CA GLU A 15 -7.88 -6.73 10.95
C GLU A 15 -8.48 -8.15 10.85
N GLU A 16 -8.60 -8.85 11.97
CA GLU A 16 -9.20 -10.17 12.00
C GLU A 16 -10.72 -10.06 11.85
N CYS A 17 -11.21 -10.26 10.63
CA CYS A 17 -12.64 -10.26 10.33
C CYS A 17 -13.08 -11.61 9.78
N ARG A 18 -14.20 -12.11 10.31
CA ARG A 18 -14.73 -13.46 10.07
C ARG A 18 -15.00 -13.81 8.59
N ASN A 19 -14.98 -12.83 7.68
CA ASN A 19 -15.38 -12.98 6.28
C ASN A 19 -14.27 -12.68 5.25
N TYR A 20 -13.09 -12.21 5.67
CA TYR A 20 -12.01 -11.82 4.76
C TYR A 20 -10.66 -12.28 5.30
N THR A 21 -9.81 -12.84 4.44
CA THR A 21 -8.49 -13.37 4.82
C THR A 21 -7.43 -12.27 4.92
N TRP A 22 -7.58 -11.18 4.15
CA TRP A 22 -6.61 -10.10 4.01
C TRP A 22 -7.32 -8.75 3.94
N GLN A 23 -7.82 -8.28 5.08
CA GLN A 23 -8.36 -6.93 5.20
C GLN A 23 -7.62 -6.16 6.28
N GLY A 24 -7.59 -4.84 6.15
CA GLY A 24 -6.89 -4.02 7.10
C GLY A 24 -6.59 -2.62 6.60
N LYS A 25 -5.57 -2.02 7.20
CA LYS A 25 -5.12 -0.66 6.93
C LYS A 25 -3.65 -0.65 6.57
N LEU A 26 -3.32 0.13 5.56
CA LEU A 26 -1.97 0.47 5.13
C LEU A 26 -1.71 1.93 5.50
N THR A 27 -0.70 2.18 6.31
CA THR A 27 -0.32 3.52 6.76
C THR A 27 1.07 3.87 6.26
N ALA A 28 1.22 5.04 5.61
CA ALA A 28 2.51 5.63 5.29
C ALA A 28 2.39 7.14 5.10
N GLU A 29 3.41 7.90 5.56
CA GLU A 29 3.50 9.36 5.38
C GLU A 29 2.19 10.11 5.66
N GLU A 30 1.56 9.82 6.81
CA GLU A 30 0.28 10.39 7.27
C GLU A 30 -0.96 10.02 6.44
N LYS A 31 -0.82 9.19 5.39
CA LYS A 31 -1.92 8.60 4.64
C LYS A 31 -2.31 7.24 5.22
N VAL A 32 -3.61 6.97 5.24
CA VAL A 32 -4.17 5.67 5.63
C VAL A 32 -5.10 5.20 4.51
N LEU A 33 -4.84 4.00 4.00
CA LEU A 33 -5.66 3.34 2.99
C LEU A 33 -6.23 2.04 3.55
N GLU A 34 -7.50 1.78 3.29
CA GLU A 34 -8.15 0.52 3.66
C GLU A 34 -8.08 -0.48 2.50
N PHE A 35 -7.86 -1.76 2.81
CA PHE A 35 -7.88 -2.83 1.83
C PHE A 35 -8.71 -4.02 2.34
N LYS A 36 -9.30 -4.77 1.42
CA LYS A 36 -10.13 -5.95 1.68
C LYS A 36 -9.62 -7.22 0.99
N SER A 37 -8.53 -7.11 0.26
CA SER A 37 -7.84 -8.23 -0.37
C SER A 37 -6.33 -7.98 -0.50
N GLU A 38 -5.57 -9.03 -0.78
CA GLU A 38 -4.14 -8.93 -1.11
C GLU A 38 -3.89 -8.02 -2.33
N THR A 39 -4.73 -8.12 -3.36
CA THR A 39 -4.62 -7.25 -4.55
C THR A 39 -4.86 -5.78 -4.20
N GLU A 40 -5.85 -5.47 -3.37
CA GLU A 40 -6.09 -4.09 -2.91
C GLU A 40 -4.92 -3.54 -2.09
N LEU A 41 -4.26 -4.38 -1.27
CA LEU A 41 -3.05 -3.99 -0.55
C LEU A 41 -1.91 -3.60 -1.50
N LEU A 42 -1.66 -4.41 -2.54
CA LEU A 42 -0.62 -4.12 -3.53
C LEU A 42 -0.92 -2.82 -4.31
N LEU A 43 -2.16 -2.62 -4.73
CA LEU A 43 -2.58 -1.39 -5.41
C LEU A 43 -2.44 -0.16 -4.49
N ALA A 44 -2.74 -0.31 -3.20
CA ALA A 44 -2.54 0.76 -2.22
C ALA A 44 -1.06 1.11 -2.04
N MET A 45 -0.16 0.12 -2.05
CA MET A 45 1.29 0.35 -2.02
C MET A 45 1.77 1.09 -3.28
N ASP A 46 1.34 0.66 -4.47
CA ASP A 46 1.67 1.33 -5.73
C ASP A 46 1.16 2.79 -5.74
N THR A 47 -0.06 3.01 -5.27
CA THR A 47 -0.66 4.35 -5.18
C THR A 47 0.14 5.27 -4.24
N LEU A 48 0.68 4.72 -3.15
CA LEU A 48 1.49 5.49 -2.20
C LEU A 48 2.90 5.78 -2.74
N MET A 49 3.49 4.85 -3.50
CA MET A 49 4.83 5.03 -4.07
C MET A 49 4.86 5.93 -5.31
N TYR A 50 3.85 5.83 -6.16
CA TYR A 50 3.86 6.46 -7.49
C TYR A 50 2.74 7.49 -7.68
N GLY A 51 1.86 7.66 -6.69
CA GLY A 51 0.68 8.54 -6.81
C GLY A 51 -0.43 7.94 -7.69
N GLU A 52 -1.58 8.63 -7.75
CA GLU A 52 -2.66 8.28 -8.66
C GLU A 52 -2.26 8.63 -10.11
N GLY A 53 -1.57 7.72 -10.80
CA GLY A 53 -1.48 7.75 -12.26
C GLY A 53 -0.09 7.75 -12.92
N GLU A 54 1.02 7.68 -12.18
CA GLU A 54 2.34 7.50 -12.81
C GLU A 54 2.76 6.04 -12.75
N VAL A 55 2.29 5.23 -13.71
CA VAL A 55 2.94 3.95 -14.01
C VAL A 55 4.30 4.27 -14.62
N PRO A 56 5.44 3.90 -14.00
CA PRO A 56 6.74 4.10 -14.61
C PRO A 56 6.80 3.27 -15.90
N SER A 57 7.14 3.90 -17.02
CA SER A 57 7.30 3.26 -18.33
C SER A 57 8.55 2.38 -18.41
#